data_AF-A0A2G9U751-F1
#
_entry.id   AF-A0A2G9U751-F1
#
_cell.length_a   1.000
_cell.length_b   1.000
_cell.length_c   1.000
_cell.angle_alpha   90.00
_cell.angle_beta   90.00
_cell.angle_gamma   90.00
#
_symmetry.space_group_name_H-M   'P 1'
#
loop_
_entity.id
_entity.type
_entity.pdbx_description
1 polymer ?
#
loop_
_entity_poly.entity_id
_entity_poly.type
_entity_poly.pdbx_seq_one_letter_code
_entity_poly.pdbx_strand_id
1 'polypeptide(L)'
;MCTIRGDRRRGIRRITGWWAGLMWREQYAIGGVHCAGIGDATMSVPPEIIKKIEDGYQTLQNAKDCHSLLKKYLTKDVVDQLKGKRTKLGATLWDVIQSGVANLDSGVGVYAPDAEAYTLFKPLFDPLIQDYHNGFSPSQKQPATDLGEGKTAQLVDLDPEGKYINSTRVRCGRSLQGYPFNPCLTEANYLEME
;
A
#
# COMPACT_ATOMS: atom_id res chain seq x y z
N MET A 1 -12.95 -9.69 -14.04
CA MET A 1 -12.51 -10.72 -15.00
C MET A 1 -10.99 -10.64 -15.07
N CYS A 2 -10.26 -11.52 -14.37
CA CYS A 2 -8.81 -11.44 -14.25
C CYS A 2 -8.19 -12.18 -15.45
N THR A 3 -7.62 -11.44 -16.40
CA THR A 3 -6.99 -12.05 -17.58
C THR A 3 -5.58 -12.51 -17.22
N ILE A 4 -5.38 -13.83 -17.17
CA ILE A 4 -4.09 -14.47 -16.92
C ILE A 4 -3.29 -14.44 -18.23
N ARG A 5 -2.27 -13.60 -18.34
CA ARG A 5 -1.23 -13.76 -19.37
C ARG A 5 -0.01 -14.42 -18.75
N GLY A 6 0.21 -15.68 -19.10
CA GLY A 6 1.37 -16.45 -18.65
C GLY A 6 2.50 -16.37 -19.66
N ASP A 7 3.63 -15.78 -19.27
CA ASP A 7 4.89 -15.94 -20.00
C ASP A 7 5.63 -17.22 -19.52
N ARG A 8 5.96 -18.09 -20.46
CA ARG A 8 6.64 -19.37 -20.25
C ARG A 8 8.14 -19.14 -20.35
N ARG A 9 8.81 -18.87 -19.22
CA ARG A 9 10.24 -19.13 -19.03
C ARG A 9 10.59 -19.06 -17.53
N ARG A 10 11.09 -20.19 -16.99
CA ARG A 10 11.74 -20.40 -15.67
C ARG A 10 10.84 -20.54 -14.41
N GLY A 11 10.38 -21.78 -14.19
CA GLY A 11 10.69 -22.58 -13.00
C GLY A 11 10.06 -22.27 -11.63
N ILE A 12 9.89 -21.02 -11.21
CA ILE A 12 9.23 -20.67 -9.94
C ILE A 12 8.44 -19.38 -10.19
N ARG A 13 7.13 -19.53 -10.40
CA ARG A 13 6.22 -18.37 -10.40
C ARG A 13 5.90 -18.01 -8.96
N ARG A 14 6.76 -17.20 -8.33
CA ARG A 14 6.31 -16.39 -7.19
C ARG A 14 5.37 -15.32 -7.74
N ILE A 15 4.07 -15.60 -7.70
CA ILE A 15 3.07 -14.54 -7.77
C ILE A 15 3.04 -13.90 -6.38
N THR A 16 3.99 -13.01 -6.11
CA THR A 16 3.88 -12.11 -4.97
C THR A 16 2.85 -11.06 -5.34
N GLY A 17 1.57 -11.41 -5.25
CA GLY A 17 0.51 -10.42 -5.18
C GLY A 17 0.73 -9.64 -3.90
N TRP A 18 1.24 -8.41 -4.02
CA TRP A 18 1.22 -7.45 -2.94
C TRP A 18 -0.25 -7.07 -2.71
N TRP A 19 -0.79 -7.60 -1.62
CA TRP A 19 -2.09 -7.23 -1.08
C TRP A 19 -1.81 -6.38 0.16
N ALA A 20 -1.59 -5.09 -0.04
CA ALA A 20 -1.65 -4.11 1.02
C ALA A 20 -2.44 -2.92 0.48
N GLY A 21 -3.69 -2.79 0.93
CA GLY A 21 -4.44 -1.55 0.76
C GLY A 21 -5.79 -1.68 0.08
N LEU A 22 -6.76 -2.37 0.67
CA LEU A 22 -8.12 -2.36 0.11
C LEU A 22 -9.22 -2.60 1.17
N MET A 23 -9.10 -1.91 2.30
CA MET A 23 -10.21 -1.74 3.27
C MET A 23 -10.15 -0.29 3.79
N TRP A 24 -10.53 0.73 3.03
CA TRP A 24 -10.00 2.06 3.39
C TRP A 24 -10.89 3.30 3.21
N ARG A 25 -12.11 3.19 2.71
CA ARG A 25 -12.99 4.39 2.58
C ARG A 25 -14.21 4.39 3.50
N GLU A 26 -14.77 3.23 3.87
CA GLU A 26 -16.05 3.21 4.61
C GLU A 26 -15.98 2.56 6.00
N GLN A 27 -14.98 1.74 6.33
CA GLN A 27 -14.91 1.07 7.66
C GLN A 27 -14.13 1.86 8.73
N TYR A 28 -13.42 2.94 8.36
CA TYR A 28 -12.63 3.75 9.30
C TYR A 28 -13.29 5.10 9.63
N ALA A 29 -14.52 5.34 9.16
CA ALA A 29 -15.34 6.41 9.71
C ALA A 29 -15.80 5.95 11.10
N ILE A 30 -15.51 6.79 12.10
CA ILE A 30 -15.96 6.80 13.51
C ILE A 30 -15.42 5.72 14.48
N GLY A 31 -14.71 6.22 15.50
CA GLY A 31 -14.25 5.47 16.68
C GLY A 31 -12.92 6.00 17.21
N GLY A 32 -12.92 7.17 17.86
CA GLY A 32 -11.71 7.76 18.42
C GLY A 32 -11.16 6.93 19.58
N VAL A 33 -9.91 6.49 19.48
CA VAL A 33 -9.14 5.93 20.59
C VAL A 33 -8.11 6.96 21.01
N HIS A 34 -8.12 7.31 22.29
CA HIS A 34 -7.12 8.18 22.91
C HIS A 34 -5.80 7.39 23.04
N CYS A 35 -4.85 7.63 22.13
CA CYS A 35 -3.47 7.25 22.33
C CYS A 35 -2.74 8.45 22.98
N ALA A 36 -2.28 8.26 24.22
CA ALA A 36 -1.48 9.25 24.91
C ALA A 36 -0.10 9.36 24.23
N GLY A 37 0.14 10.48 23.54
CA GLY A 37 1.40 10.79 22.88
C GLY A 37 1.61 12.29 22.85
N ILE A 38 2.80 12.71 23.25
CA ILE A 38 3.26 14.09 23.51
C ILE A 38 2.89 15.02 22.36
N GLY A 39 2.03 16.00 22.65
CA GLY A 39 1.65 17.04 21.71
C GLY A 39 2.79 18.01 21.47
N ASP A 40 3.48 17.85 20.34
CA ASP A 40 4.21 18.97 19.74
C ASP A 40 3.26 19.70 18.79
N ALA A 41 2.87 20.91 19.20
CA ALA A 41 1.80 21.72 18.62
C ALA A 41 2.25 22.48 17.37
N THR A 42 2.94 21.82 16.45
CA THR A 42 3.16 22.34 15.10
C THR A 42 2.53 21.41 14.08
N MET A 43 1.38 21.81 13.52
CA MET A 43 0.68 21.14 12.41
C MET A 43 1.49 21.15 11.09
N SER A 44 2.69 21.73 11.08
CA SER A 44 3.56 21.82 9.92
C SER A 44 4.54 20.64 9.86
N VAL A 45 4.74 20.10 8.66
CA VAL A 45 5.81 19.13 8.40
C VAL A 45 7.17 19.81 8.65
N PRO A 46 8.09 19.19 9.41
CA PRO A 46 9.40 19.77 9.67
C PRO A 46 10.20 20.05 8.37
N PRO A 47 10.95 21.16 8.27
CA PRO A 47 11.67 21.54 7.05
C PRO A 47 12.66 20.48 6.55
N GLU A 48 13.27 19.72 7.45
CA GLU A 48 14.18 18.62 7.14
C GLU A 48 13.47 17.45 6.45
N ILE A 49 12.21 17.19 6.79
CA ILE A 49 11.39 16.17 6.12
C ILE A 49 10.98 16.64 4.73
N ILE A 50 10.61 17.93 4.59
CA ILE A 50 10.34 18.53 3.28
C ILE A 50 11.55 18.40 2.37
N LYS A 51 12.75 18.70 2.88
CA LYS A 51 14.00 18.53 2.14
C LYS A 51 14.21 17.07 1.71
N LYS A 52 14.00 16.09 2.60
CA LYS A 52 14.11 14.67 2.25
C LYS A 52 13.14 14.25 1.14
N ILE A 53 11.91 14.79 1.15
CA ILE A 53 10.92 14.54 0.11
C ILE A 53 11.42 15.08 -1.24
N GLU A 54 11.95 16.30 -1.26
CA GLU A 54 12.48 16.92 -2.47
C GLU A 54 13.72 16.18 -3.00
N ASP A 55 14.66 15.82 -2.12
CA ASP A 55 15.85 15.02 -2.47
C ASP A 55 15.47 13.62 -2.98
N GLY A 56 14.47 12.99 -2.35
CA GLY A 56 13.91 11.70 -2.77
C GLY A 56 13.26 11.76 -4.14
N TYR A 57 12.51 12.83 -4.42
CA TYR A 57 11.98 13.09 -5.76
C TYR A 57 13.10 13.21 -6.80
N GLN A 58 14.14 14.01 -6.52
CA GLN A 58 15.29 14.13 -7.45
C GLN A 58 15.99 12.79 -7.68
N THR A 59 16.15 11.98 -6.63
CA THR A 59 16.73 10.63 -6.73
C THR A 59 15.94 9.75 -7.70
N LEU A 60 14.60 9.74 -7.59
CA LEU A 60 13.72 8.98 -8.48
C LEU A 60 13.79 9.49 -9.93
N GLN A 61 13.86 10.81 -10.14
CA GLN A 61 13.97 11.40 -11.48
C GLN A 61 15.30 11.06 -12.15
N ASN A 62 16.39 11.03 -11.38
CA ASN A 62 17.73 10.73 -11.89
C ASN A 62 17.96 9.23 -12.15
N ALA A 63 17.17 8.36 -11.52
CA ALA A 63 17.26 6.92 -11.68
C ALA A 63 16.64 6.45 -13.02
N LYS A 64 17.42 6.44 -14.10
CA LYS A 64 16.95 6.09 -15.46
C LYS A 64 16.28 4.72 -15.55
N ASP A 65 16.84 3.72 -14.86
CA ASP A 65 16.37 2.34 -14.88
C ASP A 65 15.28 2.02 -13.84
N CYS A 66 14.82 3.03 -13.09
CA CYS A 66 13.69 2.87 -12.18
C CYS A 66 12.37 2.88 -12.97
N HIS A 67 11.58 1.83 -12.80
CA HIS A 67 10.26 1.65 -13.43
C HIS A 67 9.12 1.55 -12.41
N SER A 68 9.35 2.02 -11.18
CA SER A 68 8.36 1.99 -10.11
C SER A 68 7.13 2.84 -10.43
N LEU A 69 5.95 2.40 -9.96
CA LEU A 69 4.75 3.23 -10.03
C LEU A 69 4.90 4.53 -9.22
N LEU A 70 5.67 4.50 -8.13
CA LEU A 70 6.04 5.69 -7.38
C LEU A 70 6.67 6.74 -8.30
N LYS A 71 7.74 6.39 -9.03
CA LYS A 71 8.40 7.32 -9.95
C LYS A 71 7.45 7.82 -11.05
N LYS A 72 6.57 6.94 -11.55
CA LYS A 72 5.61 7.29 -12.59
C LYS A 72 4.59 8.35 -12.15
N TYR A 73 4.14 8.29 -10.90
CA TYR A 73 3.02 9.12 -10.40
C TYR A 73 3.42 10.20 -9.39
N LEU A 74 4.60 10.13 -8.81
CA LEU A 74 5.15 11.20 -7.98
C LEU A 74 5.68 12.34 -8.87
N THR A 75 4.77 13.10 -9.47
CA THR A 75 5.15 14.29 -10.26
C THR A 75 5.52 15.45 -9.34
N LYS A 76 6.17 16.48 -9.90
CA LYS A 76 6.50 17.70 -9.15
C LYS A 76 5.25 18.36 -8.55
N ASP A 77 4.15 18.41 -9.29
CA ASP A 77 2.88 18.97 -8.82
C ASP A 77 2.33 18.18 -7.62
N VAL A 78 2.42 16.84 -7.66
CA VAL A 78 2.01 15.97 -6.55
C VAL A 78 2.90 16.20 -5.33
N VAL A 79 4.22 16.33 -5.52
CA VAL A 79 5.16 16.65 -4.42
C VAL A 79 4.81 18.00 -3.80
N ASP A 80 4.65 19.04 -4.61
CA ASP A 80 4.36 20.40 -4.12
C ASP A 80 3.01 20.47 -3.40
N GLN A 81 2.01 19.69 -3.86
CA GLN A 81 0.71 19.59 -3.20
C GLN A 81 0.75 18.85 -1.84
N LEU A 82 1.65 17.86 -1.69
CA LEU A 82 1.59 16.91 -0.58
C LEU A 82 2.74 17.04 0.44
N LYS A 83 3.87 17.66 0.09
CA LYS A 83 5.07 17.72 0.95
C LYS A 83 4.87 18.39 2.30
N GLY A 84 3.92 19.32 2.40
CA GLY A 84 3.58 20.03 3.63
C GLY A 84 2.46 19.39 4.45
N LYS A 85 1.94 18.21 4.06
CA LYS A 85 0.80 17.55 4.71
C LYS A 85 1.25 16.45 5.68
N ARG A 86 0.47 16.30 6.76
CA ARG A 86 0.69 15.32 7.83
C ARG A 86 -0.64 14.71 8.27
N THR A 87 -0.66 13.42 8.57
CA THR A 87 -1.84 12.73 9.15
C THR A 87 -1.98 13.04 10.63
N LYS A 88 -3.11 12.66 11.24
CA LYS A 88 -3.35 12.81 12.69
C LYS A 88 -2.37 12.01 13.55
N LEU A 89 -1.89 10.88 13.06
CA LEU A 89 -0.86 10.08 13.72
C LEU A 89 0.56 10.56 13.41
N GLY A 90 0.68 11.65 12.66
CA GLY A 90 1.93 12.33 12.41
C GLY A 90 2.71 11.83 11.20
N ALA A 91 2.12 10.97 10.37
CA ALA A 91 2.77 10.45 9.17
C ALA A 91 2.80 11.49 8.04
N THR A 92 3.87 11.47 7.26
CA THR A 92 4.17 12.43 6.20
C THR A 92 4.29 11.75 4.85
N LEU A 93 4.44 12.53 3.77
CA LEU A 93 4.73 11.97 2.46
C LEU A 93 6.06 11.21 2.43
N TRP A 94 7.04 11.58 3.26
CA TRP A 94 8.31 10.85 3.35
C TRP A 94 8.08 9.41 3.78
N ASP A 95 7.28 9.20 4.83
CA ASP A 95 6.95 7.86 5.35
C ASP A 95 6.26 7.00 4.30
N VAL A 96 5.53 7.63 3.37
CA VAL A 96 4.86 6.95 2.25
C VAL A 96 5.85 6.49 1.17
N ILE A 97 6.83 7.31 0.82
CA ILE A 97 7.69 7.11 -0.37
C ILE A 97 9.08 6.57 -0.06
N GLN A 98 9.53 6.61 1.20
CA GLN A 98 10.92 6.33 1.58
C GLN A 98 11.42 4.96 1.08
N SER A 99 10.54 3.96 1.04
CA SER A 99 10.91 2.62 0.59
C SER A 99 11.23 2.58 -0.90
N GLY A 100 10.43 3.23 -1.74
CA GLY A 100 10.68 3.31 -3.18
C GLY A 100 11.86 4.23 -3.54
N VAL A 101 12.16 5.23 -2.70
CA VAL A 101 13.35 6.07 -2.85
C VAL A 101 14.62 5.27 -2.52
N ALA A 102 14.60 4.48 -1.44
CA ALA A 102 15.73 3.65 -1.05
C ALA A 102 15.94 2.42 -1.96
N ASN A 103 14.85 1.85 -2.48
CA ASN A 103 14.86 0.63 -3.29
C ASN A 103 14.34 0.94 -4.71
N LEU A 104 15.22 1.42 -5.57
CA LEU A 104 14.88 1.88 -6.93
C LEU A 104 14.41 0.76 -7.87
N ASP A 105 14.62 -0.50 -7.49
CA ASP A 105 14.13 -1.72 -8.14
C ASP A 105 12.68 -2.09 -7.76
N SER A 106 12.04 -1.28 -6.92
CA SER A 106 10.63 -1.47 -6.52
C SER A 106 9.68 -1.46 -7.72
N GLY A 107 8.73 -2.40 -7.75
CA GLY A 107 7.63 -2.35 -8.72
C GLY A 107 6.63 -1.22 -8.42
N VAL A 108 6.32 -0.99 -7.14
CA VAL A 108 5.37 0.04 -6.69
C VAL A 108 6.10 1.14 -5.92
N GLY A 109 6.65 0.82 -4.73
CA GLY A 109 7.50 1.72 -3.95
C GLY A 109 6.77 2.64 -2.94
N VAL A 110 5.46 2.48 -2.73
CA VAL A 110 4.70 3.23 -1.71
C VAL A 110 4.10 2.33 -0.65
N TYR A 111 4.00 2.87 0.57
CA TYR A 111 3.25 2.26 1.66
C TYR A 111 2.40 3.30 2.35
N ALA A 112 1.25 2.89 2.88
CA ALA A 112 0.48 3.72 3.76
C ALA A 112 0.89 3.53 5.22
N PRO A 113 1.24 4.60 5.95
CA PRO A 113 1.53 4.54 7.38
C PRO A 113 0.31 4.30 8.27
N ASP A 114 -0.83 4.90 7.91
CA ASP A 114 -2.10 4.81 8.64
C ASP A 114 -3.30 4.92 7.70
N ALA A 115 -4.51 4.65 8.19
CA ALA A 115 -5.75 4.65 7.39
C ALA A 115 -6.17 6.05 6.86
N GLU A 116 -5.54 7.13 7.32
CA GLU A 116 -5.79 8.47 6.81
C GLU A 116 -4.98 8.74 5.53
N ALA A 117 -3.83 8.08 5.37
CA ALA A 117 -2.86 8.32 4.29
C ALA A 117 -3.45 8.19 2.86
N TYR A 118 -4.25 7.17 2.53
CA TYR A 118 -4.96 7.06 1.23
C TYR A 118 -5.97 8.18 0.98
N THR A 119 -6.46 8.87 2.01
CA THR A 119 -7.31 10.05 1.82
C THR A 119 -6.48 11.32 1.69
N LEU A 120 -5.49 11.51 2.57
CA LEU A 120 -4.67 12.71 2.61
C LEU A 120 -3.73 12.82 1.39
N PHE A 121 -3.11 11.71 1.00
CA PHE A 121 -2.19 11.58 -0.13
C PHE A 121 -2.87 10.97 -1.37
N LYS A 122 -4.20 11.13 -1.48
CA LYS A 122 -5.02 10.69 -2.60
C LYS A 122 -4.43 11.02 -3.99
N PRO A 123 -3.86 12.22 -4.25
CA PRO A 123 -3.25 12.54 -5.54
C PRO A 123 -2.13 11.58 -5.98
N LEU A 124 -1.43 10.95 -5.04
CA LEU A 124 -0.44 9.91 -5.34
C LEU A 124 -1.07 8.51 -5.38
N PHE A 125 -1.91 8.18 -4.39
CA PHE A 125 -2.46 6.82 -4.25
C PHE A 125 -3.48 6.44 -5.31
N ASP A 126 -4.40 7.34 -5.68
CA ASP A 126 -5.46 7.05 -6.65
C ASP A 126 -4.92 6.56 -8.01
N PRO A 127 -4.04 7.30 -8.71
CA PRO A 127 -3.55 6.86 -10.01
C PRO A 127 -2.69 5.59 -9.89
N LEU A 128 -1.98 5.41 -8.78
CA LEU A 128 -1.17 4.23 -8.51
C LEU A 128 -2.03 2.98 -8.30
N ILE A 129 -3.11 3.10 -7.51
CA ILE A 129 -4.08 2.02 -7.30
C ILE A 129 -4.77 1.67 -8.61
N GLN A 130 -5.19 2.68 -9.38
CA GLN A 130 -5.84 2.45 -10.67
C GLN A 130 -4.94 1.69 -11.64
N ASP A 131 -3.66 2.06 -11.74
CA ASP A 131 -2.70 1.39 -12.62
C ASP A 131 -2.40 -0.03 -12.14
N TYR A 132 -2.05 -0.20 -10.87
CA TYR A 132 -1.70 -1.50 -10.30
C TYR A 132 -2.87 -2.51 -10.32
N HIS A 133 -4.10 -2.04 -10.14
CA HIS A 133 -5.31 -2.87 -10.16
C HIS A 133 -6.04 -2.89 -11.52
N ASN A 134 -5.34 -2.58 -12.61
CA ASN A 134 -5.82 -2.69 -13.99
C ASN A 134 -7.15 -1.95 -14.24
N GLY A 135 -7.24 -0.70 -13.80
CA GLY A 135 -8.37 0.19 -14.07
C GLY A 135 -9.34 0.38 -12.91
N PHE A 136 -8.95 0.12 -11.66
CA PHE A 136 -9.78 0.40 -10.49
C PHE A 136 -9.83 1.92 -10.22
N SER A 137 -10.85 2.59 -10.76
CA SER A 137 -10.95 4.05 -10.71
C SER A 137 -11.25 4.56 -9.29
N PRO A 138 -10.92 5.82 -8.97
CA PRO A 138 -11.22 6.40 -7.67
C PRO A 138 -12.71 6.50 -7.31
N SER A 139 -13.60 6.36 -8.30
CA SER A 139 -15.05 6.35 -8.14
C SER A 139 -15.61 4.94 -7.92
N GLN A 140 -14.84 3.89 -8.20
CA GLN A 140 -15.26 2.52 -7.97
C GLN A 140 -15.14 2.13 -6.50
N LYS A 141 -16.07 1.31 -6.05
CA LYS A 141 -16.05 0.70 -4.73
C LYS A 141 -15.67 -0.77 -4.85
N GLN A 142 -14.92 -1.26 -3.88
CA GLN A 142 -14.70 -2.70 -3.77
C GLN A 142 -16.03 -3.41 -3.52
N PRO A 143 -16.27 -4.57 -4.14
CA PRO A 143 -17.47 -5.35 -3.88
C PRO A 143 -17.50 -5.78 -2.41
N ALA A 144 -18.70 -6.17 -1.95
CA ALA A 144 -18.86 -6.75 -0.63
C ALA A 144 -17.93 -7.95 -0.45
N THR A 145 -17.41 -8.12 0.77
CA THR A 145 -16.53 -9.24 1.08
C THR A 145 -17.29 -10.55 0.93
N ASP A 146 -16.75 -11.44 0.09
CA ASP A 146 -17.24 -12.79 -0.12
C ASP A 146 -16.08 -13.76 0.09
N LEU A 147 -16.16 -14.55 1.16
CA LEU A 147 -15.15 -15.57 1.49
C LEU A 147 -15.44 -16.92 0.83
N GLY A 148 -16.49 -17.02 0.01
CA GLY A 148 -16.81 -18.21 -0.76
C GLY A 148 -17.54 -19.29 0.04
N GLU A 149 -18.30 -18.90 1.06
CA GLU A 149 -19.11 -19.83 1.83
C GLU A 149 -20.04 -20.64 0.91
N GLY A 150 -20.01 -21.97 1.01
CA GLY A 150 -20.77 -22.87 0.15
C GLY A 150 -20.28 -22.98 -1.31
N LYS A 151 -19.18 -22.30 -1.70
CA LYS A 151 -18.65 -22.31 -3.08
C LYS A 151 -17.42 -23.19 -3.27
N THR A 152 -16.99 -23.90 -2.23
CA THR A 152 -15.78 -24.74 -2.27
C THR A 152 -15.86 -25.85 -3.31
N ALA A 153 -17.06 -26.38 -3.61
CA ALA A 153 -17.27 -27.37 -4.66
C ALA A 153 -16.91 -26.87 -6.08
N GLN A 154 -16.81 -25.54 -6.29
CA GLN A 154 -16.38 -24.95 -7.56
C GLN A 154 -14.85 -24.97 -7.72
N LEU A 155 -14.12 -25.20 -6.63
CA LEU A 155 -12.65 -25.28 -6.60
C LEU A 155 -12.25 -26.74 -6.84
N VAL A 156 -12.11 -27.10 -8.11
CA VAL A 156 -11.71 -28.46 -8.52
C VAL A 156 -10.21 -28.68 -8.34
N ASP A 157 -9.82 -29.95 -8.20
CA ASP A 157 -8.42 -30.34 -8.24
C ASP A 157 -7.84 -30.08 -9.64
N LEU A 158 -6.77 -29.29 -9.68
CA LEU A 158 -6.10 -28.87 -10.93
C LEU A 158 -5.06 -29.89 -11.39
N ASP A 159 -4.62 -30.79 -10.53
CA ASP A 159 -3.63 -31.83 -10.87
C ASP A 159 -3.90 -33.14 -10.11
N PRO A 160 -4.97 -33.88 -10.48
CA PRO A 160 -5.33 -35.13 -9.83
C PRO A 160 -4.23 -36.21 -9.91
N GLU A 161 -3.34 -36.11 -10.91
CA GLU A 161 -2.24 -37.06 -11.11
C GLU A 161 -0.98 -36.68 -10.33
N GLY A 162 -0.95 -35.50 -9.71
CA GLY A 162 0.19 -35.00 -8.91
C GLY A 162 1.49 -34.86 -9.70
N LYS A 163 1.42 -34.63 -11.02
CA LYS A 163 2.60 -34.59 -11.90
C LYS A 163 3.25 -33.21 -11.97
N TYR A 164 2.51 -32.16 -11.62
CA TYR A 164 2.89 -30.77 -11.87
C TYR A 164 2.83 -29.89 -10.61
N ILE A 165 1.87 -30.11 -9.71
CA ILE A 165 1.62 -29.23 -8.57
C ILE A 165 2.25 -29.81 -7.30
N ASN A 166 3.34 -29.18 -6.84
CA ASN A 166 3.96 -29.57 -5.57
C ASN A 166 3.17 -29.08 -4.35
N SER A 167 2.62 -27.86 -4.41
CA SER A 167 1.88 -27.26 -3.31
C SER A 167 0.99 -26.11 -3.79
N THR A 168 -0.18 -25.96 -3.19
CA THR A 168 -1.09 -24.83 -3.42
C THR A 168 -1.19 -23.98 -2.15
N ARG A 169 -1.06 -22.66 -2.27
CA ARG A 169 -1.17 -21.72 -1.15
C ARG A 169 -2.02 -20.50 -1.53
N VAL A 170 -3.06 -20.25 -0.74
CA VAL A 170 -3.88 -19.04 -0.81
C VAL A 170 -3.68 -18.26 0.49
N ARG A 171 -3.53 -16.94 0.42
CA ARG A 171 -3.36 -16.07 1.59
C ARG A 171 -4.22 -14.81 1.46
N CYS A 172 -4.64 -14.27 2.60
CA CYS A 172 -5.35 -13.01 2.72
C CYS A 172 -4.63 -12.11 3.74
N GLY A 173 -4.55 -10.81 3.47
CA GLY A 173 -4.10 -9.81 4.44
C GLY A 173 -5.30 -9.17 5.14
N ARG A 174 -5.17 -8.90 6.44
CA ARG A 174 -6.14 -8.16 7.26
C ARG A 174 -5.39 -7.20 8.17
N SER A 175 -6.06 -6.14 8.59
CA SER A 175 -5.56 -5.17 9.55
C SER A 175 -6.58 -5.06 10.69
N LEU A 176 -6.10 -4.95 11.92
CA LEU A 176 -6.96 -4.86 13.11
C LEU A 176 -7.52 -3.44 13.24
N GLN A 177 -8.83 -3.34 13.44
CA GLN A 177 -9.48 -2.06 13.68
C GLN A 177 -8.94 -1.43 14.97
N GLY A 178 -8.72 -0.11 14.94
CA GLY A 178 -8.14 0.62 16.08
C GLY A 178 -6.61 0.74 16.06
N TYR A 179 -5.93 -0.01 15.18
CA TYR A 179 -4.48 0.03 15.04
C TYR A 179 -4.06 0.67 13.71
N PRO A 180 -2.96 1.45 13.69
CA PRO A 180 -2.37 1.92 12.45
C PRO A 180 -1.63 0.79 11.72
N PHE A 181 -1.02 1.11 10.56
CA PHE A 181 -0.13 0.14 9.90
C PHE A 181 1.27 0.22 10.48
N ASN A 182 2.10 -0.76 10.11
CA ASN A 182 3.44 -0.95 10.65
C ASN A 182 4.30 0.32 10.80
N PRO A 183 4.31 1.29 9.87
CA PRO A 183 5.13 2.49 10.03
C PRO A 183 4.74 3.37 11.24
N CYS A 184 3.51 3.25 11.73
CA CYS A 184 3.01 4.00 12.88
C CYS A 184 2.69 3.11 14.09
N LEU A 185 2.97 1.79 14.03
CA LEU A 185 2.83 0.91 15.18
C LEU A 185 3.96 1.13 16.17
N THR A 186 3.62 1.17 17.46
CA THR A 186 4.59 1.17 18.56
C THR A 186 4.89 -0.25 19.01
N GLU A 187 5.99 -0.45 19.74
CA GLU A 187 6.32 -1.75 20.36
C GLU A 187 5.18 -2.27 21.23
N ALA A 188 4.57 -1.39 22.04
CA ALA A 188 3.40 -1.75 22.86
C ALA A 188 2.21 -2.22 22.01
N ASN A 189 1.98 -1.62 20.83
CA ASN A 189 0.93 -2.11 19.94
C ASN A 189 1.25 -3.51 19.41
N TYR A 190 2.50 -3.80 19.05
CA TYR A 190 2.86 -5.15 18.62
C TYR A 190 2.61 -6.19 19.73
N LEU A 191 2.95 -5.86 20.97
CA LEU A 191 2.71 -6.74 22.12
C LEU A 191 1.22 -6.96 22.42
N GLU A 192 0.36 -5.96 22.15
CA GLU A 192 -1.09 -6.09 22.34
C GLU A 192 -1.77 -6.87 21.21
N MET A 193 -1.19 -6.82 20.01
CA MET A 193 -1.73 -7.48 18.81
C MET A 193 -1.34 -8.96 18.67
N GLU A 194 -0.25 -9.40 19.32
CA GLU A 194 0.26 -10.78 19.29
C GLU A 194 -0.61 -11.76 20.09
#